data_AF-A0A419HI85-F1
#
_entry.id   AF-A0A419HI85-F1
#
_cell.length_a   1.000
_cell.length_b   1.000
_cell.length_c   1.000
_cell.angle_alpha   90.00
_cell.angle_beta   90.00
_cell.angle_gamma   90.00
#
_symmetry.space_group_name_H-M   'P 1'
#
loop_
_entity.id
_entity.type
_entity.pdbx_description
1 polymer ?
#
loop_
_entity_poly.entity_id
_entity_poly.type
_entity_poly.pdbx_seq_one_letter_code
_entity_poly.pdbx_strand_id
1 'polypeptide(L)'
;MPPKRQRDQSAPKPAGPTGQSGEPREARAQTGRYLTTAHGLRLPDTDHSLKAGARGPTLMEDFHLREKITHFDHERIPERVVHARGAAAHGTFEAYGNAASVTSAGFLQKGRTTPVFVRFSTVLGSRGSADTVRDVRGFAVKMYTDEGNFDLVGNNMPVFFIQDGIKFPDIIHAGKPHPDREIPQAQSAHDTFWDFVSLHTEATHHVMWAMSDRGIPR
;
A
#
# COMPACT_ATOMS: atom_id res chain seq x y z
N MET A 1 -11.50 -30.08 8.27
CA MET A 1 -10.19 -29.54 8.74
C MET A 1 -9.22 -29.58 7.58
N PRO A 2 -8.54 -28.47 7.23
CA PRO A 2 -7.41 -28.57 6.31
C PRO A 2 -6.34 -29.51 6.89
N PRO A 3 -5.62 -30.27 6.05
CA PRO A 3 -4.61 -31.20 6.51
C PRO A 3 -3.50 -30.48 7.30
N LYS A 4 -2.95 -31.13 8.33
CA LYS A 4 -1.77 -30.63 9.04
C LYS A 4 -0.63 -30.45 8.04
N ARG A 5 -0.02 -29.25 8.02
CA ARG A 5 1.19 -28.97 7.20
C ARG A 5 2.26 -30.03 7.46
N GLN A 6 2.83 -30.57 6.38
CA GLN A 6 3.96 -31.47 6.45
C GLN A 6 5.23 -30.71 6.88
N ARG A 7 6.22 -31.42 7.46
CA ARG A 7 7.42 -30.83 8.08
C ARG A 7 8.30 -30.05 7.08
N ASP A 8 8.26 -30.44 5.82
CA ASP A 8 8.90 -29.84 4.65
C ASP A 8 8.11 -28.66 4.05
N GLN A 9 6.86 -28.47 4.44
CA GLN A 9 6.02 -27.31 4.07
C GLN A 9 6.11 -26.17 5.10
N SER A 10 7.20 -26.11 5.86
CA SER A 10 7.47 -24.99 6.76
C SER A 10 7.77 -23.73 5.94
N ALA A 11 7.30 -22.58 6.42
CA ALA A 11 7.69 -21.32 5.82
C ALA A 11 9.22 -21.20 5.88
N PRO A 12 9.88 -20.71 4.82
CA PRO A 12 11.32 -20.48 4.85
C PRO A 12 11.66 -19.64 6.09
N LYS A 13 12.80 -19.97 6.73
CA LYS A 13 13.26 -19.23 7.89
C LYS A 13 13.39 -17.76 7.51
N PRO A 14 12.76 -16.83 8.26
CA PRO A 14 12.94 -15.41 8.02
C PRO A 14 14.43 -15.08 8.11
N ALA A 15 15.00 -14.57 7.03
CA ALA A 15 16.32 -13.98 7.01
C ALA A 15 16.16 -12.48 6.80
N GLY A 16 17.06 -11.69 7.41
CA GLY A 16 17.14 -10.26 7.10
C GLY A 16 17.48 -10.04 5.61
N PRO A 17 17.36 -8.81 5.10
CA PRO A 17 17.74 -8.48 3.72
C PRO A 17 19.22 -8.82 3.38
N THR A 18 20.05 -9.06 4.39
CA THR A 18 21.47 -9.47 4.29
C THR A 18 21.68 -11.00 4.45
N GLY A 19 20.62 -11.80 4.52
CA GLY A 19 20.71 -13.26 4.62
C GLY A 19 21.10 -13.80 6.01
N GLN A 20 21.26 -12.95 7.03
CA GLN A 20 21.57 -13.41 8.39
C GLN A 20 20.33 -13.99 9.09
N SER A 21 20.51 -15.17 9.68
CA SER A 21 19.50 -15.82 10.52
C SER A 21 19.59 -15.30 11.95
N GLY A 22 18.45 -14.93 12.55
CA GLY A 22 18.38 -14.50 13.96
C GLY A 22 18.39 -12.99 14.18
N GLU A 23 18.49 -12.19 13.12
CA GLU A 23 18.19 -10.76 13.17
C GLU A 23 16.71 -10.55 13.57
N PRO A 24 16.39 -9.55 14.42
CA PRO A 24 15.02 -9.21 14.71
C PRO A 24 14.25 -9.03 13.40
N ARG A 25 13.01 -9.52 13.36
CA ARG A 25 12.09 -9.43 12.20
C ARG A 25 11.89 -7.98 11.69
N GLU A 26 12.36 -7.00 12.47
CA GLU A 26 12.28 -5.56 12.26
C GLU A 26 13.55 -4.93 11.67
N ALA A 27 14.67 -5.67 11.57
CA ALA A 27 15.90 -5.18 10.97
C ALA A 27 15.72 -5.02 9.44
N ARG A 28 15.24 -3.84 9.03
CA ARG A 28 15.07 -3.46 7.61
C ARG A 28 16.31 -2.79 7.01
N ALA A 29 17.42 -2.84 7.71
CA ALA A 29 18.67 -2.19 7.33
C ALA A 29 19.86 -3.11 7.60
N GLN A 30 21.00 -2.76 7.02
CA GLN A 30 22.27 -3.38 7.34
C GLN A 30 22.63 -3.13 8.81
N THR A 31 22.82 -4.21 9.56
CA THR A 31 23.13 -4.20 11.00
C THR A 31 24.61 -4.50 11.30
N GLY A 32 25.37 -4.92 10.29
CA GLY A 32 26.81 -5.18 10.41
C GLY A 32 27.64 -3.91 10.49
N ARG A 33 28.86 -4.02 11.04
CA ARG A 33 29.81 -2.90 11.21
C ARG A 33 30.30 -2.29 9.88
N TYR A 34 30.24 -3.06 8.80
CA TYR A 34 30.74 -2.65 7.49
C TYR A 34 29.59 -2.58 6.51
N LEU A 35 29.66 -1.64 5.56
CA LEU A 35 28.82 -1.62 4.38
C LEU A 35 29.16 -2.81 3.48
N THR A 36 28.14 -3.47 2.93
CA THR A 36 28.32 -4.65 2.08
C THR A 36 27.46 -4.58 0.83
N THR A 37 27.80 -5.40 -0.15
CA THR A 37 26.88 -5.76 -1.24
C THR A 37 25.70 -6.58 -0.72
N ALA A 38 24.69 -6.80 -1.57
CA ALA A 38 23.57 -7.70 -1.27
C ALA A 38 24.01 -9.15 -1.02
N HIS A 39 25.17 -9.54 -1.54
CA HIS A 39 25.80 -10.86 -1.32
C HIS A 39 26.72 -10.90 -0.08
N GLY A 40 26.77 -9.82 0.72
CA GLY A 40 27.54 -9.76 1.97
C GLY A 40 29.03 -9.45 1.79
N LEU A 41 29.50 -9.06 0.60
CA LEU A 41 30.88 -8.65 0.40
C LEU A 41 31.11 -7.26 0.99
N ARG A 42 32.10 -7.11 1.86
CA ARG A 42 32.49 -5.81 2.43
C ARG A 42 32.96 -4.85 1.35
N LEU A 43 32.46 -3.61 1.41
CA LEU A 43 32.82 -2.53 0.50
C LEU A 43 33.73 -1.52 1.20
N PRO A 44 34.96 -1.28 0.72
CA PRO A 44 35.87 -0.29 1.29
C PRO A 44 35.63 1.14 0.78
N ASP A 45 35.04 1.28 -0.42
CA ASP A 45 34.72 2.56 -1.06
C ASP A 45 33.38 2.41 -1.80
N THR A 46 32.50 3.40 -1.67
CA THR A 46 31.18 3.43 -2.32
C THR A 46 30.89 4.75 -3.04
N ASP A 47 31.86 5.65 -3.06
CA ASP A 47 31.75 6.99 -3.63
C ASP A 47 32.35 7.05 -5.03
N HIS A 48 33.19 6.07 -5.40
CA HIS A 48 33.86 6.01 -6.69
C HIS A 48 33.57 4.71 -7.43
N SER A 49 33.33 4.83 -8.74
CA SER A 49 33.34 3.68 -9.65
C SER A 49 34.78 3.21 -9.92
N LEU A 50 34.94 1.92 -10.18
CA LEU A 50 36.16 1.35 -10.73
C LEU A 50 36.38 1.87 -12.16
N LYS A 51 37.54 2.45 -12.41
CA LYS A 51 37.90 3.10 -13.68
C LYS A 51 39.28 2.65 -14.17
N ALA A 52 39.51 2.73 -15.48
CA ALA A 52 40.85 2.59 -16.08
C ALA A 52 41.71 3.85 -15.82
N GLY A 53 42.17 4.01 -14.57
CA GLY A 53 42.88 5.20 -14.10
C GLY A 53 41.94 6.27 -13.53
N ALA A 54 42.49 7.24 -12.77
CA ALA A 54 41.69 8.19 -11.98
C ALA A 54 40.69 9.03 -12.80
N ARG A 55 41.02 9.34 -14.07
CA ARG A 55 40.17 10.08 -15.01
C ARG A 55 39.79 9.25 -16.25
N GLY A 56 39.89 7.92 -16.14
CA GLY A 56 39.55 7.00 -17.22
C GLY A 56 38.07 6.59 -17.24
N PRO A 57 37.65 5.78 -18.22
CA PRO A 57 36.30 5.23 -18.30
C PRO A 57 36.03 4.23 -17.18
N THR A 58 34.77 4.10 -16.79
CA THR A 58 34.28 3.07 -15.86
C THR A 58 34.40 1.67 -16.46
N LEU A 59 34.80 0.70 -15.66
CA LEU A 59 34.97 -0.69 -16.08
C LEU A 59 33.69 -1.52 -15.84
N MET A 60 33.36 -2.40 -16.79
CA MET A 60 32.18 -3.27 -16.69
C MET A 60 32.31 -4.34 -15.58
N GLU A 61 33.54 -4.66 -15.18
CA GLU A 61 33.81 -5.60 -14.08
C GLU A 61 33.43 -5.03 -12.69
N ASP A 62 33.09 -3.74 -12.59
CA ASP A 62 32.58 -3.12 -11.37
C ASP A 62 31.20 -3.68 -10.99
N PHE A 63 31.21 -4.79 -10.26
CA PHE A 63 29.99 -5.44 -9.81
C PHE A 63 29.27 -4.66 -8.72
N HIS A 64 29.98 -3.86 -7.91
CA HIS A 64 29.34 -3.04 -6.89
C HIS A 64 28.51 -1.93 -7.51
N LEU A 65 29.07 -1.19 -8.47
CA LEU A 65 28.34 -0.17 -9.22
C LEU A 65 27.10 -0.77 -9.88
N ARG A 66 27.26 -1.89 -10.60
CA ARG A 66 26.14 -2.53 -11.30
C ARG A 66 25.06 -3.01 -10.36
N GLU A 67 25.42 -3.66 -9.25
CA GLU A 67 24.45 -4.11 -8.25
C GLU A 67 23.65 -2.93 -7.68
N LYS A 68 24.35 -1.87 -7.26
CA LYS A 68 23.74 -0.67 -6.64
C LYS A 68 22.79 0.05 -7.61
N ILE A 69 23.23 0.26 -8.86
CA ILE A 69 22.41 0.90 -9.90
C ILE A 69 21.25 0.01 -10.31
N THR A 70 21.48 -1.30 -10.48
CA THR A 70 20.39 -2.23 -10.82
C THR A 70 19.31 -2.22 -9.76
N HIS A 71 19.66 -2.23 -8.48
CA HIS A 71 18.64 -2.14 -7.43
C HIS A 71 17.89 -0.80 -7.49
N PHE A 72 18.61 0.32 -7.64
CA PHE A 72 18.01 1.66 -7.76
C PHE A 72 17.02 1.76 -8.94
N ASP A 73 17.43 1.30 -10.12
CA ASP A 73 16.64 1.35 -11.36
C ASP A 73 15.33 0.55 -11.24
N HIS A 74 15.26 -0.40 -10.30
CA HIS A 74 14.11 -1.28 -10.07
C HIS A 74 13.37 -1.01 -8.75
N GLU A 75 13.61 0.14 -8.10
CA GLU A 75 12.93 0.49 -6.85
C GLU A 75 11.41 0.73 -7.02
N ARG A 76 10.99 1.18 -8.20
CA ARG A 76 9.59 1.55 -8.45
C ARG A 76 8.78 0.33 -8.84
N ILE A 77 7.83 -0.02 -7.98
CA ILE A 77 6.72 -0.93 -8.31
C ILE A 77 5.47 -0.12 -8.69
N PRO A 78 4.56 -0.67 -9.51
CA PRO A 78 3.29 0.00 -9.84
C PRO A 78 2.54 0.47 -8.60
N GLU A 79 1.91 1.63 -8.70
CA GLU A 79 0.98 2.04 -7.64
C GLU A 79 -0.33 1.26 -7.70
N ARG A 80 -1.15 1.43 -6.66
CA ARG A 80 -2.53 0.99 -6.70
C ARG A 80 -3.27 1.82 -7.76
N VAL A 81 -4.14 1.18 -8.54
CA VAL A 81 -4.96 1.86 -9.57
C VAL A 81 -5.80 2.99 -8.97
N VAL A 82 -6.37 2.74 -7.80
CA VAL A 82 -7.07 3.70 -6.94
C VAL A 82 -6.45 3.67 -5.54
N HIS A 83 -6.65 4.72 -4.75
CA HIS A 83 -6.09 4.80 -3.40
C HIS A 83 -4.56 4.73 -3.36
N ALA A 84 -3.89 5.28 -4.37
CA ALA A 84 -2.42 5.27 -4.48
C ALA A 84 -1.76 6.09 -3.37
N ARG A 85 -2.26 7.32 -3.14
CA ARG A 85 -1.82 8.19 -2.03
C ARG A 85 -2.42 7.72 -0.71
N GLY A 86 -1.57 7.38 0.25
CA GLY A 86 -2.03 6.95 1.57
C GLY A 86 -0.91 6.77 2.59
N ALA A 87 -1.29 6.75 3.86
CA ALA A 87 -0.43 6.57 5.02
C ALA A 87 -0.94 5.40 5.86
N ALA A 88 -0.05 4.78 6.64
CA ALA A 88 -0.40 3.58 7.40
C ALA A 88 0.28 3.51 8.76
N ALA A 89 -0.34 2.80 9.69
CA ALA A 89 0.14 2.61 11.05
C ALA A 89 -0.18 1.20 11.57
N HIS A 90 0.69 0.70 12.45
CA HIS A 90 0.40 -0.48 13.25
C HIS A 90 -0.45 -0.11 14.47
N GLY A 91 -1.23 -1.07 14.95
CA GLY A 91 -2.05 -0.89 16.14
C GLY A 91 -2.57 -2.20 16.68
N THR A 92 -3.58 -2.11 17.54
CA THR A 92 -4.22 -3.27 18.16
C THR A 92 -5.73 -3.03 18.27
N PHE A 93 -6.51 -4.07 17.98
CA PHE A 93 -7.96 -4.12 18.17
C PHE A 93 -8.27 -5.01 19.38
N GLU A 94 -9.16 -4.55 20.26
CA GLU A 94 -9.65 -5.34 21.39
C GLU A 94 -11.18 -5.47 21.32
N ALA A 95 -11.66 -6.71 21.36
CA ALA A 95 -13.09 -6.98 21.28
C ALA A 95 -13.76 -6.97 22.66
N TYR A 96 -14.85 -6.19 22.78
CA TYR A 96 -15.73 -6.22 23.96
C TYR A 96 -16.52 -7.53 24.10
N GLY A 97 -16.66 -8.32 23.03
CA GLY A 97 -17.38 -9.60 23.03
C GLY A 97 -18.87 -9.52 22.67
N ASN A 98 -19.40 -8.35 22.32
CA ASN A 98 -20.82 -8.15 22.07
C ASN A 98 -21.35 -8.87 20.82
N ALA A 99 -20.47 -9.31 19.92
CA ALA A 99 -20.85 -10.02 18.70
C ALA A 99 -20.89 -11.56 18.87
N ALA A 100 -20.54 -12.10 20.04
CA ALA A 100 -20.38 -13.55 20.23
C ALA A 100 -21.66 -14.37 19.93
N SER A 101 -22.85 -13.76 20.04
CA SER A 101 -24.13 -14.43 19.72
C SER A 101 -24.45 -14.50 18.23
N VAL A 102 -23.75 -13.74 17.38
CA VAL A 102 -24.06 -13.60 15.94
C VAL A 102 -22.91 -14.01 15.02
N THR A 103 -21.74 -14.36 15.56
CA THR A 103 -20.60 -14.80 14.76
C THR A 103 -19.68 -15.76 15.51
N SER A 104 -19.06 -16.68 14.78
CA SER A 104 -18.02 -17.58 15.29
C SER A 104 -16.61 -17.03 15.13
N ALA A 105 -16.44 -15.80 14.63
CA ALA A 105 -15.11 -15.24 14.38
C ALA A 105 -14.32 -15.03 15.68
N GLY A 106 -13.15 -15.68 15.80
CA GLY A 106 -12.35 -15.65 17.02
C GLY A 106 -11.90 -14.25 17.46
N PHE A 107 -11.60 -13.35 16.52
CA PHE A 107 -11.13 -11.99 16.82
C PHE A 107 -12.19 -11.10 17.49
N LEU A 108 -13.47 -11.50 17.48
CA LEU A 108 -14.59 -10.75 18.08
C LEU A 108 -15.01 -11.28 19.47
N GLN A 109 -14.32 -12.29 20.00
CA GLN A 109 -14.60 -12.84 21.34
C GLN A 109 -14.14 -11.90 22.45
N LYS A 110 -14.80 -11.93 23.61
CA LYS A 110 -14.55 -11.00 24.73
C LYS A 110 -13.08 -11.03 25.17
N GLY A 111 -12.46 -9.84 25.28
CA GLY A 111 -11.07 -9.68 25.71
C GLY A 111 -10.04 -10.11 24.67
N ARG A 112 -10.48 -10.47 23.46
CA ARG A 112 -9.55 -10.86 22.40
C ARG A 112 -8.83 -9.63 21.86
N THR A 113 -7.51 -9.67 21.99
CA THR A 113 -6.59 -8.67 21.43
C THR A 113 -6.05 -9.18 20.09
N THR A 114 -6.13 -8.35 19.05
CA THR A 114 -5.75 -8.70 17.67
C THR A 114 -4.85 -7.61 17.10
N PRO A 115 -3.60 -7.90 16.68
CA PRO A 115 -2.76 -6.93 16.00
C PRO A 115 -3.42 -6.45 14.71
N VAL A 116 -3.27 -5.17 14.39
CA VAL A 116 -3.79 -4.59 13.15
C VAL A 116 -2.75 -3.75 12.42
N PHE A 117 -2.94 -3.64 11.11
CA PHE A 117 -2.29 -2.65 10.27
C PHE A 117 -3.36 -1.88 9.50
N VAL A 118 -3.37 -0.56 9.70
CA VAL A 118 -4.39 0.33 9.11
C VAL A 118 -3.74 1.16 8.03
N ARG A 119 -4.39 1.28 6.88
CA ARG A 119 -4.00 2.21 5.81
C ARG A 119 -5.15 3.16 5.48
N PHE A 120 -4.87 4.44 5.59
CA PHE A 120 -5.72 5.53 5.12
C PHE A 120 -5.26 6.00 3.74
N SER A 121 -6.18 6.50 2.92
CA SER A 121 -5.85 6.96 1.57
C SER A 121 -6.89 7.92 1.01
N THR A 122 -6.50 8.75 0.04
CA THR A 122 -7.46 9.36 -0.92
C THR A 122 -7.87 8.30 -1.96
N VAL A 123 -8.54 8.65 -3.07
CA VAL A 123 -8.96 7.71 -4.13
C VAL A 123 -8.33 8.05 -5.48
N LEU A 124 -8.59 9.26 -5.97
CA LEU A 124 -8.32 9.64 -7.37
C LEU A 124 -6.84 9.91 -7.60
N GLY A 125 -6.17 10.49 -6.61
CA GLY A 125 -4.79 10.93 -6.73
C GLY A 125 -3.77 9.80 -6.96
N SER A 126 -2.77 10.05 -7.80
CA SER A 126 -1.55 9.22 -7.90
C SER A 126 -0.73 9.29 -6.60
N ARG A 127 0.27 8.42 -6.40
CA ARG A 127 1.00 8.33 -5.10
C ARG A 127 1.62 9.63 -4.59
N GLY A 128 1.90 10.57 -5.48
CA GLY A 128 2.49 11.88 -5.20
C GLY A 128 1.49 13.02 -5.00
N SER A 129 0.18 12.75 -5.01
CA SER A 129 -0.85 13.79 -4.83
C SER A 129 -0.89 14.32 -3.40
N ALA A 130 -1.56 15.46 -3.20
CA ALA A 130 -1.78 16.07 -1.89
C ALA A 130 -2.80 15.29 -1.03
N ASP A 131 -2.73 15.47 0.30
CA ASP A 131 -3.58 14.76 1.28
C ASP A 131 -4.95 15.43 1.50
N THR A 132 -4.99 16.77 1.53
CA THR A 132 -6.16 17.57 1.91
C THR A 132 -7.05 17.95 0.71
N VAL A 133 -7.07 17.11 -0.32
CA VAL A 133 -7.96 17.28 -1.49
C VAL A 133 -9.41 16.99 -1.15
N ARG A 134 -10.38 17.49 -1.93
CA ARG A 134 -11.77 17.02 -1.83
C ARG A 134 -11.86 15.66 -2.50
N ASP A 135 -12.05 14.61 -1.72
CA ASP A 135 -12.08 13.22 -2.19
C ASP A 135 -12.75 12.31 -1.16
N VAL A 136 -13.07 11.08 -1.54
CA VAL A 136 -13.40 10.02 -0.59
C VAL A 136 -12.12 9.60 0.14
N ARG A 137 -12.22 9.17 1.39
CA ARG A 137 -11.09 8.57 2.11
C ARG A 137 -11.30 7.08 2.30
N GLY A 138 -10.33 6.29 1.83
CA GLY A 138 -10.23 4.88 2.14
C GLY A 138 -9.75 4.65 3.58
N PHE A 139 -10.35 3.66 4.24
CA PHE A 139 -9.99 3.19 5.57
C PHE A 139 -9.95 1.66 5.53
N ALA A 140 -8.74 1.12 5.28
CA ALA A 140 -8.52 -0.32 5.21
C ALA A 140 -7.84 -0.81 6.50
N VAL A 141 -8.45 -1.79 7.16
CA VAL A 141 -7.93 -2.42 8.38
C VAL A 141 -7.63 -3.88 8.10
N LYS A 142 -6.35 -4.26 8.18
CA LYS A 142 -5.92 -5.65 8.19
C LYS A 142 -5.82 -6.14 9.63
N MET A 143 -6.56 -7.19 9.96
CA MET A 143 -6.56 -7.84 11.26
C MET A 143 -5.82 -9.17 11.19
N TYR A 144 -4.76 -9.32 11.97
CA TYR A 144 -3.96 -10.54 12.02
C TYR A 144 -4.55 -11.51 13.05
N THR A 145 -5.61 -12.22 12.66
CA THR A 145 -6.33 -13.14 13.54
C THR A 145 -5.70 -14.53 13.58
N ASP A 146 -6.01 -15.33 14.61
CA ASP A 146 -5.55 -16.72 14.73
C ASP A 146 -6.17 -17.66 13.68
N GLU A 147 -7.28 -17.25 13.08
CA GLU A 147 -8.08 -18.04 12.13
C GLU A 147 -7.86 -17.59 10.67
N GLY A 148 -6.90 -16.70 10.44
CA GLY A 148 -6.59 -16.10 9.14
C GLY A 148 -6.65 -14.58 9.17
N ASN A 149 -6.00 -13.94 8.22
CA ASN A 149 -6.07 -12.49 8.12
C ASN A 149 -7.46 -12.07 7.64
N PHE A 150 -8.05 -11.09 8.30
CA PHE A 150 -9.32 -10.48 7.91
C PHE A 150 -9.08 -9.03 7.51
N ASP A 151 -9.57 -8.65 6.33
CA ASP A 151 -9.41 -7.29 5.79
C ASP A 151 -10.77 -6.60 5.73
N LEU A 152 -10.95 -5.58 6.59
CA LEU A 152 -12.09 -4.67 6.52
C LEU A 152 -11.69 -3.47 5.65
N VAL A 153 -12.12 -3.47 4.39
CA VAL A 153 -11.77 -2.44 3.40
C VAL A 153 -12.96 -1.52 3.19
N GLY A 154 -12.96 -0.39 3.90
CA GLY A 154 -14.06 0.58 3.88
C GLY A 154 -13.64 1.97 3.41
N ASN A 155 -14.62 2.89 3.43
CA ASN A 155 -14.45 4.33 3.18
C ASN A 155 -14.97 5.15 4.37
N ASN A 156 -14.69 6.45 4.37
CA ASN A 156 -15.22 7.42 5.35
C ASN A 156 -16.67 7.87 5.06
N MET A 157 -17.34 7.24 4.09
CA MET A 157 -18.71 7.51 3.67
C MET A 157 -19.53 6.21 3.68
N PRO A 158 -20.83 6.26 4.04
CA PRO A 158 -21.63 5.06 4.28
C PRO A 158 -22.21 4.40 3.02
N VAL A 159 -22.02 5.00 1.85
CA VAL A 159 -22.52 4.51 0.55
C VAL A 159 -21.42 4.59 -0.50
N PHE A 160 -21.65 4.08 -1.70
CA PHE A 160 -20.74 4.18 -2.83
C PHE A 160 -21.43 4.81 -4.06
N PHE A 161 -20.66 5.24 -5.08
CA PHE A 161 -21.19 5.93 -6.27
C PHE A 161 -22.03 5.04 -7.18
N ILE A 162 -21.79 3.74 -7.19
CA ILE A 162 -22.38 2.80 -8.15
C ILE A 162 -22.99 1.62 -7.41
N GLN A 163 -23.97 0.97 -8.05
CA GLN A 163 -24.67 -0.18 -7.49
C GLN A 163 -24.03 -1.51 -7.89
N ASP A 164 -23.45 -1.58 -9.10
CA ASP A 164 -22.82 -2.78 -9.65
C ASP A 164 -21.33 -2.53 -9.93
N GLY A 165 -20.49 -3.50 -9.56
CA GLY A 165 -19.05 -3.44 -9.76
C GLY A 165 -18.62 -3.37 -11.22
N ILE A 166 -19.47 -3.77 -12.17
CA ILE A 166 -19.16 -3.66 -13.61
C ILE A 166 -18.93 -2.21 -14.04
N LYS A 167 -19.57 -1.23 -13.38
CA LYS A 167 -19.40 0.22 -13.64
C LYS A 167 -18.14 0.82 -12.98
N PHE A 168 -17.40 0.04 -12.19
CA PHE A 168 -16.25 0.55 -11.45
C PHE A 168 -15.18 1.18 -12.36
N PRO A 169 -14.79 0.57 -13.50
CA PRO A 169 -13.86 1.21 -14.41
C PRO A 169 -14.40 2.53 -14.97
N ASP A 170 -15.70 2.63 -15.24
CA ASP A 170 -16.32 3.82 -15.84
C ASP A 170 -16.27 5.02 -14.90
N ILE A 171 -16.68 4.87 -13.63
CA ILE A 171 -16.60 5.97 -12.65
C ILE A 171 -15.16 6.35 -12.33
N ILE A 172 -14.24 5.37 -12.26
CA ILE A 172 -12.83 5.65 -11.99
C ILE A 172 -12.19 6.37 -13.17
N HIS A 173 -12.45 5.97 -14.42
CA HIS A 173 -11.99 6.71 -15.59
C HIS A 173 -12.62 8.11 -15.67
N ALA A 174 -13.90 8.24 -15.31
CA ALA A 174 -14.59 9.52 -15.31
C ALA A 174 -14.00 10.51 -14.28
N GLY A 175 -13.64 10.05 -13.08
CA GLY A 175 -13.06 10.87 -12.02
C GLY A 175 -11.53 10.99 -12.01
N LYS A 176 -10.80 10.11 -12.72
CA LYS A 176 -9.35 10.23 -12.90
C LYS A 176 -9.02 11.37 -13.87
N PRO A 177 -7.75 11.83 -13.92
CA PRO A 177 -7.33 12.82 -14.88
C PRO A 177 -7.65 12.40 -16.32
N HIS A 178 -7.98 13.37 -17.18
CA HIS A 178 -8.34 13.09 -18.56
C HIS A 178 -7.23 12.30 -19.30
N PRO A 179 -7.57 11.29 -20.11
CA PRO A 179 -6.58 10.38 -20.69
C PRO A 179 -5.67 11.02 -21.74
N ASP A 180 -6.07 12.14 -22.35
CA ASP A 180 -5.30 12.85 -23.38
C ASP A 180 -4.18 13.73 -22.81
N ARG A 181 -4.33 14.19 -21.56
CA ARG A 181 -3.46 15.22 -20.96
C ARG A 181 -3.08 15.01 -19.50
N GLU A 182 -3.69 14.02 -18.84
CA GLU A 182 -3.51 13.70 -17.43
C GLU A 182 -3.81 14.88 -16.46
N ILE A 183 -4.88 15.64 -16.74
CA ILE A 183 -5.35 16.77 -15.92
C ILE A 183 -6.85 16.62 -15.62
N PRO A 184 -7.35 16.99 -14.43
CA PRO A 184 -6.61 17.47 -13.25
C PRO A 184 -6.16 16.34 -12.31
N GLN A 185 -5.10 16.58 -11.53
CA GLN A 185 -4.63 15.63 -10.52
C GLN A 185 -5.49 15.75 -9.24
N ALA A 186 -6.00 14.59 -8.78
CA ALA A 186 -6.72 14.43 -7.50
C ALA A 186 -7.91 15.38 -7.29
N GLN A 187 -8.66 15.67 -8.35
CA GLN A 187 -9.82 16.56 -8.32
C GLN A 187 -10.92 15.98 -9.19
N SER A 188 -12.16 15.95 -8.69
CA SER A 188 -13.35 15.59 -9.47
C SER A 188 -13.98 16.80 -10.18
N ALA A 189 -13.33 17.97 -10.14
CA ALA A 189 -13.80 19.23 -10.69
C ALA A 189 -13.43 19.36 -12.18
N HIS A 190 -13.93 18.44 -13.00
CA HIS A 190 -13.74 18.43 -14.45
C HIS A 190 -14.89 17.70 -15.15
N ASP A 191 -14.97 17.90 -16.47
CA ASP A 191 -16.13 17.57 -17.29
C ASP A 191 -16.49 16.08 -17.26
N THR A 192 -15.52 15.15 -17.39
CA THR A 192 -15.84 13.71 -17.46
C THR A 192 -16.47 13.17 -16.19
N PHE A 193 -16.08 13.67 -15.01
CA PHE A 193 -16.68 13.26 -13.75
C PHE A 193 -18.15 13.70 -13.67
N TRP A 194 -18.41 14.97 -13.98
CA TRP A 194 -19.75 15.53 -13.91
C TRP A 194 -20.66 15.02 -15.04
N ASP A 195 -20.12 14.69 -16.20
CA ASP A 195 -20.84 13.99 -17.26
C ASP A 195 -21.34 12.62 -16.76
N PHE A 196 -20.45 11.80 -16.18
CA PHE A 196 -20.85 10.52 -15.57
C PHE A 196 -21.94 10.73 -14.51
N VAL A 197 -21.76 11.67 -13.58
CA VAL A 197 -22.72 11.93 -12.50
C VAL A 197 -24.08 12.38 -13.06
N SER A 198 -24.09 13.19 -14.13
CA SER A 198 -25.34 13.67 -14.74
C SER A 198 -26.15 12.57 -15.42
N LEU A 199 -25.47 11.55 -15.96
CA LEU A 199 -26.07 10.42 -16.66
C LEU A 199 -26.41 9.23 -15.73
N HIS A 200 -25.91 9.24 -14.49
CA HIS A 200 -26.04 8.13 -13.55
C HIS A 200 -26.63 8.59 -12.20
N THR A 201 -27.95 8.62 -12.12
CA THR A 201 -28.68 9.10 -10.92
C THR A 201 -28.35 8.33 -9.63
N GLU A 202 -27.91 7.07 -9.74
CA GLU A 202 -27.42 6.26 -8.62
C GLU A 202 -26.22 6.88 -7.87
N ALA A 203 -25.41 7.70 -8.55
CA ALA A 203 -24.25 8.36 -7.97
C ALA A 203 -24.59 9.54 -7.04
N THR A 204 -25.82 10.09 -7.16
CA THR A 204 -26.24 11.32 -6.51
C THR A 204 -26.01 11.31 -5.00
N HIS A 205 -26.36 10.21 -4.32
CA HIS A 205 -26.21 10.14 -2.86
C HIS A 205 -24.74 10.27 -2.44
N HIS A 206 -23.83 9.54 -3.08
CA HIS A 206 -22.42 9.61 -2.74
C HIS A 206 -21.80 10.96 -3.10
N VAL A 207 -22.20 11.56 -4.23
CA VAL A 207 -21.78 12.93 -4.61
C VAL A 207 -22.13 13.94 -3.53
N MET A 208 -23.31 13.86 -2.92
CA MET A 208 -23.69 14.74 -1.81
C MET A 208 -22.73 14.62 -0.61
N TRP A 209 -22.29 13.41 -0.28
CA TRP A 209 -21.26 13.21 0.76
C TRP A 209 -19.91 13.82 0.36
N ALA A 210 -19.45 13.57 -0.87
CA ALA A 210 -18.18 14.07 -1.38
C ALA A 210 -18.13 15.60 -1.49
N MET A 211 -19.27 16.25 -1.78
CA MET A 211 -19.38 17.71 -1.85
C MET A 211 -19.56 18.37 -0.47
N SER A 212 -19.98 17.61 0.55
CA SER A 212 -19.98 18.11 1.94
C SER A 212 -18.56 18.19 2.53
N ASP A 213 -18.43 18.73 3.75
CA ASP A 213 -17.14 18.78 4.46
C ASP A 213 -16.59 17.38 4.82
N ARG A 214 -17.40 16.32 4.68
CA ARG A 214 -16.92 14.93 4.79
C ARG A 214 -15.87 14.58 3.73
N GLY A 215 -15.85 15.29 2.59
CA GLY A 215 -14.83 15.15 1.55
C GLY A 215 -13.48 15.81 1.87
N ILE A 216 -13.40 16.62 2.93
CA ILE A 216 -12.21 17.37 3.36
C ILE A 216 -11.97 17.23 4.88
N PRO A 217 -11.73 16.00 5.37
CA PRO A 217 -11.50 15.77 6.80
C PRO A 217 -10.29 16.55 7.32
N ARG A 218 -10.36 16.98 8.58
CA ARG A 218 -9.31 17.73 9.30
C ARG A 218 -8.01 16.95 9.43
#